data_AF-A0A1L9WMS7-F1
#
_entry.id   AF-A0A1L9WMS7-F1
#
_cell.length_a   1.000
_cell.length_b   1.000
_cell.length_c   1.000
_cell.angle_alpha   90.00
_cell.angle_beta   90.00
_cell.angle_gamma   90.00
#
_symmetry.space_group_name_H-M   'P 1'
#
loop_
_entity.id
_entity.type
_entity.pdbx_description
1 polymer ?
#
loop_
_entity_poly.entity_id
_entity_poly.type
_entity_poly.pdbx_seq_one_letter_code
_entity_poly.pdbx_strand_id
1 'polypeptide(L)'
;MAERNTHIIDPEGDVILFHVMEGEEHRIRVSTKHLIRASQFFAKVYTGREQDSTEPWCSREFLPDFEGLRLESILILMRIIHGQASVLPEVIDLPTLVDLGLLVDRCQCAPLARYFALQWVDNLTATESPSENGKEVMEWIYVAWVWNMNKEFEANTLVAVETSYEMVHSHNLPLPGRIIERIKRNREQAIAKAIRKLKRAERKFLKGAGECCSHFSSIMLGYLQRNLYDASIKDPMWPKAPYIGESYKRLVEEVESFVNPEYEDGECGNNKYDLQRFLKIRNLAVEVKLKTFTHRSYINSE
;
A
#
# COMPACT_ATOMS: atom_id res chain seq x y z
N MET A 1 -8.40 26.97 -34.05
CA MET A 1 -7.86 25.66 -33.62
C MET A 1 -7.36 25.63 -32.16
N ALA A 2 -7.27 26.76 -31.45
CA ALA A 2 -6.64 26.85 -30.11
C ALA A 2 -7.56 26.59 -28.89
N GLU A 3 -8.87 26.41 -29.08
CA GLU A 3 -9.84 26.36 -27.95
C GLU A 3 -10.10 24.96 -27.40
N ARG A 4 -9.79 23.88 -28.14
CA ARG A 4 -10.26 22.52 -27.80
C ARG A 4 -9.74 21.97 -26.46
N ASN A 5 -8.58 22.43 -26.00
CA ASN A 5 -7.90 21.91 -24.82
C ASN A 5 -7.62 23.00 -23.76
N THR A 6 -8.45 24.04 -23.72
CA THR A 6 -8.38 25.10 -22.72
C THR A 6 -9.35 24.85 -21.57
N HIS A 7 -8.81 24.75 -20.36
CA HIS A 7 -9.54 24.57 -19.11
C HIS A 7 -9.50 25.86 -18.31
N ILE A 8 -10.64 26.52 -18.14
CA ILE A 8 -10.73 27.77 -17.39
C ILE A 8 -11.13 27.43 -15.95
N ILE A 9 -10.17 27.45 -15.03
CA ILE A 9 -10.44 27.33 -13.59
C ILE A 9 -10.80 28.70 -13.03
N ASP A 10 -10.05 29.73 -13.40
CA ASP A 10 -10.32 31.12 -13.03
C ASP A 10 -10.45 31.99 -14.31
N PRO A 11 -11.65 32.52 -14.62
CA PRO A 11 -11.85 33.41 -15.76
C PRO A 11 -10.96 34.66 -15.71
N GLU A 12 -10.71 35.17 -14.50
CA GLU A 12 -9.83 36.33 -14.24
C GLU A 12 -8.39 35.89 -13.95
N GLY A 13 -8.06 34.62 -14.18
CA GLY A 13 -6.73 34.05 -13.97
C GLY A 13 -5.67 34.82 -14.75
N ASP A 14 -4.53 35.06 -14.11
CA ASP A 14 -3.39 35.83 -14.62
C ASP A 14 -2.26 34.93 -15.14
N VAL A 15 -2.41 33.60 -15.04
CA VAL A 15 -1.42 32.63 -15.53
C VAL A 15 -2.08 31.43 -16.20
N ILE A 16 -1.39 30.87 -17.20
CA ILE A 16 -1.80 29.66 -17.92
C ILE A 16 -0.78 28.56 -17.63
N LEU A 17 -1.26 27.43 -17.10
CA LEU A 17 -0.45 26.24 -16.93
C LEU A 17 -0.53 25.39 -18.20
N PHE A 18 0.63 24.94 -18.69
CA PHE A 18 0.71 24.02 -19.82
C PHE A 18 0.95 22.60 -19.33
N HIS A 19 0.23 21.65 -19.89
CA HIS A 19 0.39 20.23 -19.58
C HIS A 19 0.22 19.42 -20.86
N VAL A 20 1.16 18.52 -21.14
CA VAL A 20 1.10 17.66 -22.32
C VAL A 20 0.75 16.25 -21.88
N MET A 21 -0.32 15.70 -22.44
CA MET A 21 -0.73 14.31 -22.23
C MET A 21 -1.08 13.67 -23.55
N GLU A 22 -0.57 12.46 -23.78
CA GLU A 22 -0.84 11.69 -25.01
C GLU A 22 -0.55 12.46 -26.32
N GLY A 23 0.39 13.40 -26.27
CA GLY A 23 0.75 14.25 -27.41
C GLY A 23 -0.12 15.49 -27.60
N GLU A 24 -1.13 15.71 -26.74
CA GLU A 24 -1.98 16.89 -26.75
C GLU A 24 -1.57 17.93 -25.70
N GLU A 25 -1.46 19.19 -26.11
CA GLU A 25 -1.23 20.32 -25.20
C GLU A 25 -2.55 20.80 -24.58
N HIS A 26 -2.61 20.81 -23.26
CA HIS A 26 -3.68 21.39 -22.46
C HIS A 26 -3.23 22.68 -21.80
N ARG A 27 -4.15 23.66 -21.78
CA ARG A 27 -3.93 25.00 -21.22
C ARG A 27 -4.89 25.22 -20.07
N ILE A 28 -4.38 25.44 -18.87
CA ILE A 28 -5.19 25.56 -17.65
C ILE A 28 -5.05 26.98 -17.12
N ARG A 29 -6.10 27.80 -17.26
CA ARG A 29 -6.10 29.19 -16.79
C ARG A 29 -6.43 29.24 -15.30
N VAL A 30 -5.53 29.79 -14.50
CA VAL A 30 -5.60 29.85 -13.03
C VAL A 30 -5.13 31.20 -12.51
N SER A 31 -5.35 31.47 -11.22
CA SER A 31 -4.88 32.67 -10.54
C SER A 31 -3.65 32.42 -9.69
N THR A 32 -2.60 33.18 -9.96
CA THR A 32 -1.34 33.21 -9.20
C THR A 32 -1.60 33.57 -7.74
N LYS A 33 -2.54 34.49 -7.47
CA LYS A 33 -2.95 34.85 -6.10
C LYS A 33 -3.49 33.65 -5.32
N HIS A 34 -4.32 32.82 -5.95
CA HIS A 34 -4.84 31.59 -5.32
C HIS A 34 -3.71 30.57 -5.11
N LEU A 35 -2.84 30.36 -6.10
CA LEU A 35 -1.68 29.47 -6.01
C LEU A 35 -0.74 29.85 -4.85
N ILE A 36 -0.29 31.11 -4.80
CA ILE A 36 0.61 31.62 -3.75
C ILE A 36 -0.01 31.47 -2.37
N ARG A 37 -1.32 31.76 -2.24
CA ARG A 37 -2.02 31.62 -0.96
C ARG A 37 -2.13 30.17 -0.51
N ALA A 38 -2.27 29.23 -1.44
CA ALA A 38 -2.42 27.82 -1.16
C ALA A 38 -1.11 27.14 -0.72
N SER A 39 0.06 27.62 -1.16
CA SER A 39 1.34 26.99 -0.82
C SER A 39 2.54 27.93 -0.89
N GLN A 40 3.44 27.77 0.08
CA GLN A 40 4.76 28.39 0.05
C GLN A 40 5.62 27.97 -1.15
N PHE A 41 5.37 26.77 -1.69
CA PHE A 41 6.03 26.33 -2.92
C PHE A 41 5.67 27.29 -4.07
N PHE A 42 4.38 27.54 -4.28
CA PHE A 42 3.94 28.50 -5.30
C PHE A 42 4.39 29.93 -4.97
N ALA A 43 4.37 30.33 -3.69
CA ALA A 43 4.94 31.61 -3.28
C ALA A 43 6.38 31.74 -3.79
N LYS A 44 7.28 30.79 -3.50
CA LYS A 44 8.68 30.83 -3.98
C LYS A 44 8.77 30.84 -5.50
N VAL A 45 7.97 30.01 -6.16
CA VAL A 45 7.93 29.90 -7.62
C VAL A 45 7.57 31.25 -8.25
N TYR A 46 6.64 32.02 -7.68
CA TYR A 46 6.15 33.27 -8.26
C TYR A 46 6.76 34.56 -7.66
N THR A 47 7.21 34.59 -6.40
CA THR A 47 7.84 35.77 -5.78
C THR A 47 9.32 35.91 -6.15
N GLY A 48 10.03 34.81 -6.44
CA GLY A 48 11.39 34.87 -6.98
C GLY A 48 11.48 35.50 -8.38
N ARG A 49 10.34 35.79 -9.02
CA ARG A 49 10.23 36.30 -10.39
C ARG A 49 10.05 37.82 -10.48
N GLU A 50 9.56 38.48 -9.42
CA GLU A 50 9.43 39.95 -9.41
C GLU A 50 10.76 40.69 -9.53
N GLN A 51 11.90 40.03 -9.26
CA GLN A 51 13.23 40.64 -9.36
C GLN A 51 13.90 40.52 -10.74
N ASP A 52 13.46 39.61 -11.64
CA ASP A 52 14.25 39.22 -12.82
C ASP A 52 13.55 39.35 -14.20
N SER A 53 12.29 39.78 -14.32
CA SER A 53 11.59 39.74 -15.62
C SER A 53 11.13 41.10 -16.17
N THR A 54 11.74 41.51 -17.30
CA THR A 54 11.20 42.48 -18.29
C THR A 54 10.38 41.82 -19.40
N GLU A 55 10.23 40.49 -19.40
CA GLU A 55 9.48 39.75 -20.42
C GLU A 55 8.07 39.33 -19.97
N PRO A 56 7.09 39.22 -20.91
CA PRO A 56 5.71 38.88 -20.61
C PRO A 56 5.57 37.51 -19.93
N TRP A 57 4.56 37.39 -19.07
CA TRP A 57 4.12 36.27 -18.22
C TRP A 57 3.79 34.93 -18.94
N CYS A 58 4.27 34.73 -20.17
CA CYS A 58 3.95 33.61 -21.06
C CYS A 58 5.13 32.68 -21.37
N SER A 59 6.21 32.67 -20.58
CA SER A 59 7.30 31.70 -20.79
C SER A 59 6.93 30.31 -20.24
N ARG A 60 7.05 29.33 -21.12
CA ARG A 60 6.70 27.91 -21.02
C ARG A 60 7.49 27.12 -19.94
N GLU A 61 8.30 27.79 -19.12
CA GLU A 61 9.52 27.18 -18.60
C GLU A 61 9.54 26.81 -17.12
N PHE A 62 8.57 27.21 -16.29
CA PHE A 62 8.71 27.02 -14.83
C PHE A 62 7.42 26.70 -14.09
N LEU A 63 6.68 25.70 -14.58
CA LEU A 63 5.67 25.03 -13.78
C LEU A 63 6.28 23.85 -13.04
N PRO A 64 5.65 23.37 -11.95
CA PRO A 64 6.08 22.11 -11.37
C PRO A 64 5.99 21.07 -12.46
N ASP A 65 7.02 20.23 -12.57
CA ASP A 65 6.98 19.11 -13.48
C ASP A 65 5.78 18.22 -13.08
N PHE A 66 4.73 18.26 -13.91
CA PHE A 66 3.54 17.44 -13.80
C PHE A 66 3.53 16.35 -14.88
N GLU A 67 4.67 16.13 -15.56
CA GLU A 67 4.80 15.11 -16.59
C GLU A 67 4.44 13.73 -16.03
N GLY A 68 3.71 12.95 -16.83
CA GLY A 68 3.24 11.61 -16.48
C GLY A 68 2.05 11.56 -15.53
N LEU A 69 1.56 12.69 -15.02
CA LEU A 69 0.36 12.73 -14.17
C LEU A 69 -0.90 12.98 -15.01
N ARG A 70 -2.02 12.42 -14.59
CA ARG A 70 -3.30 12.61 -15.29
C ARG A 70 -3.77 14.06 -15.20
N LEU A 71 -4.26 14.57 -16.33
CA LEU A 71 -4.90 15.89 -16.42
C LEU A 71 -6.04 16.05 -15.40
N GLU A 72 -6.86 15.02 -15.21
CA GLU A 72 -7.95 14.97 -14.21
C GLU A 72 -7.47 15.37 -12.81
N SER A 73 -6.37 14.77 -12.36
CA SER A 73 -5.76 14.99 -11.04
C SER A 73 -5.27 16.43 -10.87
N ILE A 74 -4.69 16.99 -11.95
CA ILE A 74 -4.24 18.40 -11.99
C ILE A 74 -5.45 19.32 -11.88
N LEU A 75 -6.50 19.09 -12.66
CA LEU A 75 -7.72 19.90 -12.62
C LEU A 75 -8.39 19.85 -11.24
N ILE A 76 -8.45 18.68 -10.61
CA ILE A 76 -8.96 18.51 -9.23
C ILE A 76 -8.15 19.38 -8.26
N LEU A 77 -6.81 19.29 -8.27
CA LEU A 77 -5.98 20.10 -7.39
C LEU A 77 -6.18 21.60 -7.64
N MET A 78 -6.23 22.03 -8.90
CA MET A 78 -6.45 23.44 -9.24
C MET A 78 -7.81 23.92 -8.73
N ARG A 79 -8.89 23.14 -8.88
CA ARG A 79 -10.21 23.46 -8.33
C ARG A 79 -10.19 23.58 -6.80
N ILE A 80 -9.49 22.67 -6.10
CA ILE A 80 -9.31 22.74 -4.64
C ILE A 80 -8.61 24.04 -4.24
N ILE A 81 -7.50 24.39 -4.91
CA ILE A 81 -6.75 25.63 -4.65
C ILE A 81 -7.61 26.89 -4.85
N HIS A 82 -8.53 26.87 -5.83
CA HIS A 82 -9.42 27.99 -6.14
C HIS A 82 -10.73 27.96 -5.32
N GLY A 83 -10.86 27.07 -4.34
CA GLY A 83 -12.05 26.98 -3.48
C GLY A 83 -13.31 26.49 -4.21
N GLN A 84 -13.16 25.82 -5.35
CA GLN A 84 -14.26 25.33 -6.17
C GLN A 84 -14.68 23.91 -5.79
N ALA A 85 -15.01 23.70 -4.51
CA ALA A 85 -15.36 22.38 -3.98
C ALA A 85 -16.64 21.79 -4.61
N SER A 86 -17.60 22.65 -4.98
CA SER A 86 -18.92 22.24 -5.49
C SER A 86 -18.92 21.57 -6.87
N VAL A 87 -17.79 21.64 -7.58
CA VAL A 87 -17.62 21.07 -8.94
C VAL A 87 -16.62 19.91 -8.93
N LEU A 88 -16.17 19.49 -7.76
CA LEU A 88 -15.34 18.29 -7.62
C LEU A 88 -16.18 17.03 -7.82
N PRO A 89 -15.62 15.98 -8.41
CA PRO A 89 -16.31 14.70 -8.54
C PRO A 89 -16.56 14.07 -7.16
N GLU A 90 -17.72 13.44 -6.99
CA GLU A 90 -18.05 12.69 -5.76
C GLU A 90 -17.22 11.40 -5.63
N VAL A 91 -16.82 10.82 -6.75
CA VAL A 91 -16.03 9.58 -6.85
C VAL A 91 -14.90 9.78 -7.83
N ILE A 92 -13.71 9.29 -7.49
CA ILE A 92 -12.54 9.20 -8.38
C ILE A 92 -11.95 7.81 -8.29
N ASP A 93 -11.18 7.40 -9.31
CA ASP A 93 -10.45 6.14 -9.30
C ASP A 93 -9.15 6.22 -8.45
N LEU A 94 -8.65 5.07 -8.01
CA LEU A 94 -7.41 4.97 -7.24
C LEU A 94 -6.21 5.65 -7.94
N PRO A 95 -5.96 5.48 -9.26
CA PRO A 95 -4.88 6.17 -9.95
C PRO A 95 -4.97 7.70 -9.88
N THR A 96 -6.16 8.29 -10.01
CA THR A 96 -6.36 9.75 -9.86
C THR A 96 -6.01 10.19 -8.44
N LEU A 97 -6.38 9.41 -7.43
CA LEU A 97 -6.07 9.71 -6.03
C LEU A 97 -4.56 9.58 -5.72
N VAL A 98 -3.88 8.62 -6.33
CA VAL A 98 -2.41 8.49 -6.28
C VAL A 98 -1.74 9.71 -6.89
N ASP A 99 -2.12 10.10 -8.10
CA ASP A 99 -1.61 11.28 -8.78
C ASP A 99 -1.86 12.54 -7.97
N LEU A 100 -3.05 12.67 -7.37
CA LEU A 100 -3.35 13.79 -6.47
C LEU A 100 -2.40 13.81 -5.26
N GLY A 101 -2.11 12.65 -4.67
CA GLY A 101 -1.10 12.51 -3.62
C GLY A 101 0.28 13.02 -4.05
N LEU A 102 0.72 12.67 -5.27
CA LEU A 102 1.98 13.15 -5.85
C LEU A 102 1.96 14.67 -6.07
N LEU A 103 0.85 15.20 -6.60
CA LEU A 103 0.69 16.62 -6.86
C LEU A 103 0.76 17.45 -5.58
N VAL A 104 0.07 17.03 -4.52
CA VAL A 104 0.05 17.79 -3.27
C VAL A 104 1.37 17.71 -2.51
N ASP A 105 2.14 16.64 -2.72
CA ASP A 105 3.50 16.52 -2.19
C ASP A 105 4.44 17.50 -2.89
N ARG A 106 4.47 17.46 -4.23
CA ARG A 106 5.25 18.39 -5.08
C ARG A 106 4.90 19.84 -4.80
N CYS A 107 3.60 20.16 -4.76
CA CYS A 107 3.09 21.50 -4.51
C CYS A 107 3.09 21.88 -3.03
N GLN A 108 3.49 21.00 -2.12
CA GLN A 108 3.52 21.20 -0.67
C GLN A 108 2.19 21.69 -0.05
N CYS A 109 1.05 21.19 -0.55
CA CYS A 109 -0.29 21.66 -0.18
C CYS A 109 -1.26 20.55 0.27
N ALA A 110 -0.74 19.40 0.73
CA ALA A 110 -1.55 18.25 1.17
C ALA A 110 -2.74 18.59 2.10
N PRO A 111 -2.63 19.49 3.11
CA PRO A 111 -3.75 19.86 3.96
C PRO A 111 -5.01 20.33 3.21
N LEU A 112 -4.87 21.00 2.07
CA LEU A 112 -6.02 21.53 1.30
C LEU A 112 -6.88 20.42 0.70
N ALA A 113 -6.26 19.31 0.32
CA ALA A 113 -6.93 18.19 -0.35
C ALA A 113 -7.33 17.07 0.61
N ARG A 114 -6.83 17.07 1.86
CA ARG A 114 -7.02 15.98 2.83
C ARG A 114 -8.48 15.64 3.04
N TYR A 115 -9.33 16.64 3.23
CA TYR A 115 -10.75 16.41 3.49
C TYR A 115 -11.42 15.62 2.35
N PHE A 116 -11.17 16.02 1.11
CA PHE A 116 -11.71 15.35 -0.08
C PHE A 116 -11.11 13.96 -0.27
N ALA A 117 -9.80 13.81 -0.04
CA ALA A 117 -9.12 12.52 -0.11
C ALA A 117 -9.71 11.48 0.84
N LEU A 118 -10.09 11.87 2.06
CA LEU A 118 -10.74 10.97 3.01
C LEU A 118 -12.08 10.47 2.46
N GLN A 119 -12.90 11.35 1.89
CA GLN A 119 -14.19 10.97 1.29
C GLN A 119 -14.01 10.04 0.09
N TRP A 120 -13.05 10.31 -0.79
CA TRP A 120 -12.77 9.44 -1.94
C TRP A 120 -12.23 8.07 -1.52
N VAL A 121 -11.41 7.99 -0.48
CA VAL A 121 -10.96 6.71 0.09
C VAL A 121 -12.11 5.92 0.68
N ASP A 122 -13.02 6.56 1.43
CA ASP A 122 -14.19 5.88 1.98
C ASP A 122 -15.07 5.28 0.85
N ASN A 123 -15.24 6.02 -0.25
CA ASN A 123 -15.98 5.53 -1.42
C ASN A 123 -15.24 4.38 -2.14
N LEU A 124 -13.93 4.51 -2.35
CA LEU A 124 -13.13 3.49 -3.01
C LEU A 124 -13.04 2.20 -2.18
N THR A 125 -12.83 2.28 -0.87
CA THR A 125 -12.75 1.09 0.00
C THR A 125 -14.06 0.31 0.12
N ALA A 126 -15.19 0.92 -0.26
CA ALA A 126 -16.47 0.21 -0.37
C ALA A 126 -16.54 -0.71 -1.59
N THR A 127 -15.74 -0.46 -2.63
CA THR A 127 -15.77 -1.20 -3.90
C THR A 127 -14.46 -1.91 -4.24
N GLU A 128 -13.33 -1.42 -3.72
CA GLU A 128 -11.97 -1.85 -4.04
C GLU A 128 -11.22 -2.21 -2.76
N SER A 129 -10.66 -3.41 -2.71
CA SER A 129 -9.77 -3.84 -1.63
C SER A 129 -8.77 -4.85 -2.20
N PRO A 130 -7.47 -4.51 -2.26
CA PRO A 130 -6.49 -5.41 -2.80
C PRO A 130 -6.35 -6.64 -1.90
N SER A 131 -6.33 -7.83 -2.52
CA SER A 131 -6.16 -9.11 -1.82
C SER A 131 -4.81 -9.77 -2.09
N GLU A 132 -3.99 -9.16 -2.93
CA GLU A 132 -2.72 -9.68 -3.42
C GLU A 132 -1.65 -8.58 -3.51
N ASN A 133 -0.39 -9.01 -3.49
CA ASN A 133 0.75 -8.12 -3.64
C ASN A 133 0.89 -7.69 -5.11
N GLY A 134 1.15 -6.41 -5.34
CA GLY A 134 1.27 -5.85 -6.68
C GLY A 134 1.16 -4.33 -6.65
N LYS A 135 0.96 -3.74 -7.83
CA LYS A 135 0.87 -2.28 -8.00
C LYS A 135 -0.23 -1.66 -7.14
N GLU A 136 -1.42 -2.26 -7.17
CA GLU A 136 -2.62 -1.75 -6.51
C GLU A 136 -2.47 -1.67 -4.97
N VAL A 137 -1.97 -2.73 -4.32
CA VAL A 137 -1.73 -2.67 -2.86
C VAL A 137 -0.69 -1.61 -2.49
N MET A 138 0.32 -1.41 -3.35
CA MET A 138 1.35 -0.40 -3.12
C MET A 138 0.82 1.02 -3.32
N GLU A 139 -0.10 1.22 -4.28
CA GLU A 139 -0.87 2.46 -4.45
C GLU A 139 -1.73 2.75 -3.23
N TRP A 140 -2.44 1.75 -2.70
CA TRP A 140 -3.21 1.89 -1.45
C TRP A 140 -2.34 2.22 -0.24
N ILE A 141 -1.19 1.55 -0.09
CA ILE A 141 -0.22 1.87 0.97
C ILE A 141 0.26 3.32 0.82
N TYR A 142 0.53 3.77 -0.41
CA TYR A 142 0.94 5.15 -0.69
C TYR A 142 -0.16 6.17 -0.37
N VAL A 143 -1.38 5.95 -0.83
CA VAL A 143 -2.56 6.78 -0.54
C VAL A 143 -2.76 6.87 0.98
N ALA A 144 -2.80 5.73 1.66
CA ALA A 144 -2.99 5.72 3.10
C ALA A 144 -1.84 6.40 3.86
N TRP A 145 -0.61 6.28 3.34
CA TRP A 145 0.55 6.95 3.89
C TRP A 145 0.50 8.47 3.68
N VAL A 146 0.32 8.96 2.46
CA VAL A 146 0.32 10.40 2.14
C VAL A 146 -0.82 11.14 2.84
N TRP A 147 -1.97 10.48 3.00
CA TRP A 147 -3.14 11.03 3.69
C TRP A 147 -3.25 10.61 5.16
N ASN A 148 -2.21 10.03 5.78
CA ASN A 148 -2.21 9.68 7.21
C ASN A 148 -3.48 8.91 7.66
N MET A 149 -3.78 7.81 6.97
CA MET A 149 -4.94 6.94 7.16
C MET A 149 -4.45 5.63 7.81
N ASN A 150 -4.45 5.59 9.14
CA ASN A 150 -3.83 4.49 9.89
C ASN A 150 -4.43 3.12 9.58
N LYS A 151 -5.77 3.04 9.54
CA LYS A 151 -6.49 1.77 9.37
C LYS A 151 -6.21 1.18 8.00
N GLU A 152 -6.30 2.00 6.97
CA GLU A 152 -6.08 1.63 5.57
C GLU A 152 -4.61 1.27 5.34
N PHE A 153 -3.69 2.01 5.95
CA PHE A 153 -2.25 1.72 5.86
C PHE A 153 -1.92 0.37 6.50
N GLU A 154 -2.44 0.11 7.70
CA GLU A 154 -2.23 -1.13 8.42
C GLU A 154 -2.83 -2.33 7.67
N ALA A 155 -4.06 -2.22 7.18
CA ALA A 155 -4.72 -3.28 6.42
C ALA A 155 -3.93 -3.63 5.14
N ASN A 156 -3.56 -2.63 4.34
CA ASN A 156 -2.87 -2.88 3.07
C ASN A 156 -1.43 -3.35 3.26
N THR A 157 -0.73 -2.87 4.30
CA THR A 157 0.60 -3.41 4.62
C THR A 157 0.54 -4.84 5.15
N LEU A 158 -0.54 -5.25 5.82
CA LEU A 158 -0.75 -6.65 6.18
C LEU A 158 -0.91 -7.51 4.91
N VAL A 159 -1.75 -7.10 3.96
CA VAL A 159 -1.91 -7.80 2.67
C VAL A 159 -0.55 -7.96 1.99
N ALA A 160 0.25 -6.89 1.89
CA ALA A 160 1.58 -6.97 1.31
C ALA A 160 2.52 -7.93 2.08
N VAL A 161 2.47 -7.95 3.41
CA VAL A 161 3.25 -8.88 4.26
C VAL A 161 2.83 -10.33 4.03
N GLU A 162 1.54 -10.60 3.88
CA GLU A 162 1.01 -11.95 3.75
C GLU A 162 1.23 -12.53 2.36
N THR A 163 1.08 -11.71 1.32
CA THR A 163 0.98 -12.19 -0.07
C THR A 163 2.25 -12.02 -0.89
N SER A 164 3.21 -11.19 -0.45
CA SER A 164 4.49 -11.06 -1.16
C SER A 164 5.26 -12.38 -1.12
N TYR A 165 5.68 -12.85 -2.30
CA TYR A 165 6.54 -14.03 -2.47
C TYR A 165 7.96 -13.65 -2.95
N GLU A 166 8.17 -12.40 -3.35
CA GLU A 166 9.42 -11.89 -3.90
C GLU A 166 9.80 -10.49 -3.36
N MET A 167 10.67 -9.77 -4.08
CA MET A 167 11.05 -8.41 -3.73
C MET A 167 9.81 -7.49 -3.79
N VAL A 168 9.56 -6.77 -2.70
CA VAL A 168 8.51 -5.75 -2.66
C VAL A 168 9.03 -4.50 -3.37
N HIS A 169 8.35 -4.10 -4.44
CA HIS A 169 8.68 -2.91 -5.23
C HIS A 169 7.74 -1.76 -4.88
N SER A 170 8.23 -0.53 -4.88
CA SER A 170 7.39 0.65 -4.67
C SER A 170 6.62 1.07 -5.93
N HIS A 171 6.83 0.42 -7.08
CA HIS A 171 6.19 0.75 -8.36
C HIS A 171 6.32 2.25 -8.73
N ASN A 172 7.51 2.82 -8.55
CA ASN A 172 7.83 4.24 -8.79
C ASN A 172 7.10 5.23 -7.87
N LEU A 173 6.37 4.76 -6.85
CA LEU A 173 5.76 5.61 -5.85
C LEU A 173 6.84 6.12 -4.87
N PRO A 174 6.75 7.37 -4.40
CA PRO A 174 7.69 7.97 -3.46
C PRO A 174 7.43 7.50 -2.01
N LEU A 175 7.31 6.18 -1.83
CA LEU A 175 7.20 5.55 -0.53
C LEU A 175 8.57 5.54 0.17
N PRO A 176 8.65 5.94 1.45
CA PRO A 176 9.88 5.82 2.22
C PRO A 176 10.41 4.37 2.22
N GLY A 177 11.68 4.18 1.87
CA GLY A 177 12.30 2.84 1.83
C GLY A 177 12.14 2.04 3.14
N ARG A 178 12.08 2.72 4.28
CA ARG A 178 11.78 2.12 5.60
C ARG A 178 10.47 1.34 5.66
N ILE A 179 9.45 1.73 4.89
CA ILE A 179 8.15 1.04 4.80
C ILE A 179 8.35 -0.28 4.07
N ILE A 180 8.97 -0.24 2.89
CA ILE A 180 9.28 -1.41 2.06
C ILE A 180 10.12 -2.43 2.85
N GLU A 181 11.18 -1.95 3.53
CA GLU A 181 11.99 -2.79 4.40
C GLU A 181 11.20 -3.42 5.55
N ARG A 182 10.23 -2.68 6.12
CA ARG A 182 9.41 -3.20 7.22
C ARG A 182 8.46 -4.29 6.75
N ILE A 183 7.82 -4.11 5.59
CA ILE A 183 6.99 -5.16 4.96
C ILE A 183 7.84 -6.41 4.75
N LYS A 184 9.02 -6.27 4.14
CA LYS A 184 9.97 -7.39 3.92
C LYS A 184 10.35 -8.08 5.23
N ARG A 185 10.76 -7.33 6.26
CA ARG A 185 11.14 -7.89 7.57
C ARG A 185 9.97 -8.62 8.23
N ASN A 186 8.77 -8.05 8.20
CA ASN A 186 7.59 -8.65 8.81
C ASN A 186 7.19 -9.96 8.10
N ARG A 187 7.27 -10.00 6.77
CA ARG A 187 7.07 -11.20 5.94
C ARG A 187 8.04 -12.31 6.32
N GLU A 188 9.34 -12.03 6.30
CA GLU A 188 10.38 -13.01 6.67
C GLU A 188 10.19 -13.52 8.10
N GLN A 189 9.80 -12.65 9.04
CA GLN A 189 9.51 -13.04 10.42
C GLN A 189 8.27 -13.93 10.53
N ALA A 190 7.21 -13.65 9.78
CA ALA A 190 5.98 -14.45 9.77
C ALA A 190 6.26 -15.87 9.28
N ILE A 191 6.93 -16.00 8.14
CA ILE A 191 7.36 -17.29 7.56
C ILE A 191 8.28 -18.03 8.53
N ALA A 192 9.30 -17.36 9.09
CA ALA A 192 10.21 -17.99 10.05
C ALA A 192 9.49 -18.48 11.32
N LYS A 193 8.47 -17.74 11.81
CA LYS A 193 7.63 -18.15 12.95
C LYS A 193 6.79 -19.38 12.60
N ALA A 194 6.17 -19.41 11.41
CA ALA A 194 5.40 -20.56 10.95
C ALA A 194 6.27 -21.82 10.82
N ILE A 195 7.43 -21.72 10.17
CA ILE A 195 8.40 -22.82 10.05
C ILE A 195 8.86 -23.32 11.43
N ARG A 196 9.15 -22.41 12.38
CA ARG A 196 9.49 -22.82 13.75
C ARG A 196 8.37 -23.60 14.44
N LYS A 197 7.11 -23.23 14.20
CA LYS A 197 5.94 -23.93 14.74
C LYS A 197 5.82 -25.34 14.17
N LEU A 198 5.97 -25.51 12.85
CA LEU A 198 6.01 -26.83 12.20
C LEU A 198 7.11 -27.72 12.80
N LYS A 199 8.36 -27.22 12.85
CA LYS A 199 9.51 -27.94 13.47
C LYS A 199 9.33 -28.21 14.96
N ARG A 200 8.57 -27.38 15.68
CA ARG A 200 8.25 -27.61 17.10
C ARG A 200 7.23 -28.74 17.25
N ALA A 201 6.22 -28.80 16.38
CA ALA A 201 5.23 -29.88 16.38
C ALA A 201 5.89 -31.23 16.05
N GLU A 202 6.72 -31.28 15.01
CA GLU A 202 7.48 -32.48 14.65
C GLU A 202 8.32 -33.01 15.82
N ARG A 203 9.12 -32.14 16.45
CA ARG A 203 9.93 -32.51 17.63
C ARG A 203 9.07 -32.93 18.83
N LYS A 204 7.89 -32.33 19.01
CA LYS A 204 6.97 -32.69 20.09
C LYS A 204 6.46 -34.11 19.92
N PHE A 205 6.00 -34.45 18.72
CA PHE A 205 5.49 -35.79 18.42
C PHE A 205 6.61 -36.84 18.41
N LEU A 206 7.79 -36.52 17.87
CA LEU A 206 8.96 -37.41 17.90
C LEU A 206 9.38 -37.79 19.33
N LYS A 207 9.29 -36.86 20.29
CA LYS A 207 9.62 -37.12 21.69
C LYS A 207 8.52 -37.86 22.47
N GLY A 208 7.39 -38.16 21.84
CA GLY A 208 6.24 -38.74 22.53
C GLY A 208 5.57 -37.79 23.54
N ALA A 209 5.84 -36.48 23.46
CA ALA A 209 5.30 -35.48 24.40
C ALA A 209 3.84 -35.08 24.07
N GLY A 210 3.03 -36.06 23.63
CA GLY A 210 1.62 -35.91 23.24
C GLY A 210 0.65 -35.89 24.42
N GLU A 211 -0.62 -35.63 24.14
CA GLU A 211 -1.66 -35.45 25.17
C GLU A 211 -2.18 -36.75 25.79
N CYS A 212 -1.97 -37.91 25.14
CA CYS A 212 -2.73 -39.12 25.45
C CYS A 212 -1.85 -40.36 25.62
N CYS A 213 -1.04 -40.71 24.60
CA CYS A 213 -0.15 -41.87 24.64
C CYS A 213 0.98 -41.74 23.61
N SER A 214 1.94 -42.66 23.65
CA SER A 214 3.00 -42.76 22.64
C SER A 214 2.43 -43.02 21.25
N HIS A 215 1.37 -43.85 21.17
CA HIS A 215 0.67 -44.18 19.92
C HIS A 215 0.09 -42.95 19.22
N PHE A 216 -0.63 -42.08 19.95
CA PHE A 216 -1.11 -40.79 19.47
C PHE A 216 0.01 -39.96 18.82
N SER A 217 1.16 -39.90 19.49
CA SER A 217 2.30 -39.10 19.00
C SER A 217 2.88 -39.69 17.71
N SER A 218 2.93 -41.01 17.58
CA SER A 218 3.37 -41.69 16.34
C SER A 218 2.43 -41.42 15.18
N ILE A 219 1.11 -41.51 15.39
CA ILE A 219 0.10 -41.21 14.36
C ILE A 219 0.24 -39.76 13.89
N MET A 220 0.21 -38.81 14.83
CA MET A 220 0.30 -37.38 14.51
C MET A 220 1.61 -37.03 13.81
N LEU A 221 2.72 -37.66 14.20
CA LEU A 221 4.01 -37.48 13.51
C LEU A 221 3.94 -37.98 12.07
N GLY A 222 3.40 -39.18 11.84
CA GLY A 222 3.28 -39.75 10.50
C GLY A 222 2.45 -38.88 9.56
N TYR A 223 1.29 -38.41 10.03
CA TYR A 223 0.44 -37.48 9.26
C TYR A 223 1.12 -36.13 9.04
N LEU A 224 1.77 -35.56 10.05
CA LEU A 224 2.51 -34.31 9.90
C LEU A 224 3.62 -34.46 8.85
N GLN A 225 4.42 -35.53 8.91
CA GLN A 225 5.49 -35.78 7.96
C GLN A 225 4.96 -36.02 6.55
N ARG A 226 3.83 -36.73 6.40
CA ARG A 226 3.21 -36.95 5.10
C ARG A 226 2.72 -35.64 4.48
N ASN A 227 1.97 -34.85 5.25
CA ASN A 227 1.49 -33.54 4.81
C ASN A 227 2.65 -32.59 4.43
N LEU A 228 3.70 -32.53 5.26
CA LEU A 228 4.91 -31.75 4.95
C LEU A 228 5.61 -32.25 3.68
N TYR A 229 5.63 -33.57 3.45
CA TYR A 229 6.20 -34.16 2.26
C TYR A 229 5.44 -33.75 1.00
N ASP A 230 4.11 -33.82 1.06
CA ASP A 230 3.20 -33.51 -0.05
C ASP A 230 3.20 -32.00 -0.36
N ALA A 231 3.31 -31.14 0.66
CA ALA A 231 3.49 -29.69 0.51
C ALA A 231 4.93 -29.27 0.13
N SER A 232 5.86 -30.22 -0.06
CA SER A 232 7.28 -29.94 -0.33
C SER A 232 8.03 -29.15 0.77
N ILE A 233 7.51 -29.15 2.00
CA ILE A 233 8.13 -28.52 3.19
C ILE A 233 8.95 -29.56 3.96
N LYS A 234 10.04 -30.07 3.38
CA LYS A 234 10.88 -31.14 3.98
C LYS A 234 12.37 -30.90 3.78
N ASP A 235 13.23 -31.62 4.49
CA ASP A 235 14.69 -31.56 4.26
C ASP A 235 15.06 -32.19 2.90
N PRO A 236 15.99 -31.62 2.10
CA PRO A 236 16.76 -30.38 2.31
C PRO A 236 16.03 -29.10 1.83
N MET A 237 14.79 -29.24 1.37
CA MET A 237 13.93 -28.24 0.71
C MET A 237 13.22 -27.24 1.65
N TRP A 238 13.48 -27.25 2.97
CA TRP A 238 12.89 -26.27 3.88
C TRP A 238 13.17 -24.86 3.36
N PRO A 239 12.15 -23.99 3.23
CA PRO A 239 12.37 -22.62 2.82
C PRO A 239 13.41 -21.95 3.72
N LYS A 240 14.38 -21.27 3.10
CA LYS A 240 15.44 -20.53 3.79
C LYS A 240 15.28 -19.04 3.52
N ALA A 241 15.61 -18.23 4.52
CA ALA A 241 15.65 -16.78 4.35
C ALA A 241 16.53 -16.40 3.14
N PRO A 242 16.10 -15.46 2.28
CA PRO A 242 14.98 -14.54 2.47
C PRO A 242 13.60 -15.08 1.99
N TYR A 243 13.44 -16.40 1.83
CA TYR A 243 12.20 -17.09 1.46
C TYR A 243 11.67 -16.64 0.09
N ILE A 244 12.55 -16.63 -0.92
CA ILE A 244 12.20 -16.28 -2.30
C ILE A 244 11.26 -17.34 -2.85
N GLY A 245 10.16 -16.91 -3.49
CA GLY A 245 9.14 -17.79 -4.06
C GLY A 245 8.10 -18.28 -3.03
N GLU A 246 8.23 -17.89 -1.77
CA GLU A 246 7.35 -18.30 -0.68
C GLU A 246 6.62 -17.10 -0.12
N SER A 247 5.28 -17.14 -0.09
CA SER A 247 4.47 -16.17 0.64
C SER A 247 3.95 -16.78 1.94
N TYR A 248 3.71 -15.92 2.93
CA TYR A 248 3.15 -16.38 4.20
C TYR A 248 1.73 -16.93 4.01
N LYS A 249 0.91 -16.29 3.17
CA LYS A 249 -0.45 -16.74 2.83
C LYS A 249 -0.44 -18.15 2.26
N ARG A 250 0.41 -18.44 1.27
CA ARG A 250 0.53 -19.78 0.67
C ARG A 250 0.91 -20.83 1.72
N LEU A 251 1.89 -20.52 2.58
CA LEU A 251 2.28 -21.43 3.66
C LEU A 251 1.13 -21.70 4.65
N VAL A 252 0.32 -20.69 4.96
CA VAL A 252 -0.88 -20.85 5.80
C VAL A 252 -1.91 -21.74 5.12
N GLU A 253 -2.22 -21.48 3.84
CA GLU A 253 -3.17 -22.27 3.05
C GLU A 253 -2.71 -23.74 2.91
N GLU A 254 -1.43 -23.99 2.64
CA GLU A 254 -0.86 -25.33 2.59
C GLU A 254 -1.02 -26.05 3.93
N VAL A 255 -0.68 -25.41 5.04
CA VAL A 255 -0.80 -26.02 6.36
C VAL A 255 -2.25 -26.26 6.75
N GLU A 256 -3.17 -25.36 6.40
CA GLU A 256 -4.61 -25.53 6.67
C GLU A 256 -5.23 -26.66 5.85
N SER A 257 -4.63 -27.01 4.72
CA SER A 257 -5.03 -28.15 3.89
C SER A 257 -4.55 -29.51 4.43
N PHE A 258 -3.76 -29.52 5.52
CA PHE A 258 -3.20 -30.76 6.07
C PHE A 258 -4.29 -31.74 6.49
N VAL A 259 -4.18 -32.97 5.98
CA VAL A 259 -5.08 -34.07 6.31
C VAL A 259 -4.84 -34.50 7.75
N ASN A 260 -5.92 -34.59 8.53
CA ASN A 260 -5.91 -35.10 9.89
C ASN A 260 -6.17 -36.63 9.91
N PRO A 261 -5.68 -37.35 10.94
CA PRO A 261 -6.00 -38.76 11.10
C PRO A 261 -7.50 -39.01 11.32
N GLU A 262 -8.08 -39.89 10.50
CA GLU A 262 -9.38 -40.52 10.74
C GLU A 262 -9.17 -41.76 11.61
N TYR A 263 -8.90 -41.59 12.91
CA TYR A 263 -8.61 -42.73 13.79
C TYR A 263 -9.57 -42.77 14.98
N GLU A 264 -10.21 -43.93 15.16
CA GLU A 264 -11.06 -44.31 16.28
C GLU A 264 -10.39 -45.46 17.05
N ASP A 265 -9.33 -45.15 17.81
CA ASP A 265 -8.96 -46.01 18.93
C ASP A 265 -9.67 -45.47 20.17
N GLY A 266 -10.53 -46.28 20.78
CA GLY A 266 -11.26 -45.90 22.01
C GLY A 266 -10.40 -45.46 23.21
N GLU A 267 -9.08 -45.36 23.05
CA GLU A 267 -8.11 -44.81 23.99
C GLU A 267 -8.01 -43.26 23.94
N CYS A 268 -8.16 -42.64 22.76
CA CYS A 268 -8.03 -41.19 22.59
C CYS A 268 -9.19 -40.64 21.74
N GLY A 269 -10.05 -39.80 22.32
CA GLY A 269 -11.19 -39.24 21.58
C GLY A 269 -10.79 -38.50 20.31
N ASN A 270 -11.51 -38.75 19.21
CA ASN A 270 -11.22 -38.30 17.84
C ASN A 270 -10.89 -36.80 17.73
N ASN A 271 -11.53 -35.95 18.53
CA ASN A 271 -11.30 -34.49 18.54
C ASN A 271 -9.86 -34.08 18.96
N LYS A 272 -9.03 -35.05 19.40
CA LYS A 272 -7.61 -34.85 19.71
C LYS A 272 -6.69 -34.95 18.48
N TYR A 273 -7.11 -35.66 17.43
CA TYR A 273 -6.33 -35.84 16.20
C TYR A 273 -6.52 -34.65 15.25
N ASP A 274 -6.18 -33.45 15.72
CA ASP A 274 -6.21 -32.23 14.91
C ASP A 274 -4.85 -31.52 14.94
N LEU A 275 -4.16 -31.54 13.81
CA LEU A 275 -2.87 -30.89 13.61
C LEU A 275 -2.97 -29.37 13.83
N GLN A 276 -4.09 -28.74 13.46
CA GLN A 276 -4.24 -27.29 13.53
C GLN A 276 -4.16 -26.76 14.97
N ARG A 277 -4.61 -27.55 15.94
CA ARG A 277 -4.46 -27.25 17.39
C ARG A 277 -3.00 -27.06 17.80
N PHE A 278 -2.07 -27.74 17.14
CA PHE A 278 -0.64 -27.69 17.48
C PHE A 278 0.12 -26.67 16.64
N LEU A 279 -0.24 -26.52 15.36
CA LEU A 279 0.46 -25.64 14.44
C LEU A 279 0.13 -24.16 14.71
N LYS A 280 -1.17 -23.81 14.70
CA LYS A 280 -1.68 -22.45 14.96
C LYS A 280 -0.84 -21.37 14.26
N ILE A 281 -0.77 -21.42 12.93
CA ILE A 281 0.11 -20.52 12.17
C ILE A 281 -0.60 -19.32 11.53
N ARG A 282 -1.94 -19.25 11.50
CA ARG A 282 -2.72 -18.22 10.77
C ARG A 282 -2.43 -16.76 11.15
N ASN A 283 -2.17 -16.45 12.41
CA ASN A 283 -2.07 -15.05 12.91
C ASN A 283 -0.64 -14.65 13.34
N LEU A 284 0.36 -14.96 12.51
CA LEU A 284 1.78 -14.66 12.77
C LEU A 284 2.31 -13.47 11.96
N ALA A 285 1.65 -13.13 10.85
CA ALA A 285 1.89 -11.90 10.11
C ALA A 285 1.44 -10.69 10.92
N VAL A 286 2.15 -9.57 10.74
CA VAL A 286 1.87 -8.31 11.42
C VAL A 286 2.07 -7.19 10.41
N GLU A 287 1.14 -6.26 10.40
CA GLU A 287 1.14 -5.03 9.63
C GLU A 287 2.31 -4.10 9.99
N VAL A 288 2.49 -3.05 9.18
CA VAL A 288 3.36 -1.93 9.53
C VAL A 288 2.53 -0.85 10.21
N LYS A 289 2.87 -0.52 11.46
CA LYS A 289 2.27 0.62 12.16
C LYS A 289 2.77 1.94 11.56
N LEU A 290 1.84 2.83 11.24
CA LEU A 290 2.16 4.21 10.82
C LEU A 290 2.55 5.02 12.06
N LYS A 291 3.80 5.54 12.11
CA LYS A 291 4.38 6.12 13.34
C LYS A 291 4.69 7.62 13.27
N THR A 292 4.53 8.30 12.13
CA THR A 292 4.87 9.72 11.97
C THR A 292 4.04 10.38 10.88
N PHE A 293 3.71 11.67 11.05
CA PHE A 293 3.18 12.53 9.98
C PHE A 293 4.10 12.48 8.76
N THR A 294 3.48 12.38 7.59
CA THR A 294 4.15 11.87 6.39
C THR A 294 4.61 12.96 5.44
N HIS A 295 4.06 14.18 5.57
CA HIS A 295 4.33 15.25 4.64
C HIS A 295 4.95 16.48 5.32
N ARG A 296 5.91 17.15 4.64
CA ARG A 296 6.56 18.38 5.15
C ARG A 296 5.55 19.50 5.46
N SER A 297 4.45 19.57 4.70
CA SER A 297 3.39 20.55 4.98
C SER A 297 2.54 20.24 6.22
N TYR A 298 2.55 19.00 6.73
CA TYR A 298 1.98 18.68 8.05
C TYR A 298 2.94 18.99 9.19
N ILE A 299 4.25 19.06 8.92
CA ILE A 299 5.27 19.39 9.94
C ILE A 299 5.25 20.88 10.27
N ASN A 300 4.83 21.73 9.33
CA ASN A 300 4.77 23.19 9.49
C ASN A 300 3.37 23.72 9.88
N SER A 301 2.41 22.85 10.16
CA SER A 301 1.01 23.23 10.46
C SER A 301 0.66 23.20 11.96
N GLU A 302 1.66 23.03 12.84
CA GLU A 302 1.57 23.24 14.29
C GLU A 302 2.40 24.47 14.69
#